data_AF-E4T7Q2-F1
#
_entry.id   AF-E4T7Q2-F1
#
_cell.length_a   1.000
_cell.length_b   1.000
_cell.length_c   1.000
_cell.angle_alpha   90.00
_cell.angle_beta   90.00
_cell.angle_gamma   90.00
#
_symmetry.space_group_name_H-M   'P 1'
#
loop_
_entity.id
_entity.type
_entity.pdbx_description
1 polymer ?
#
loop_
_entity_poly.entity_id
_entity_poly.type
_entity_poly.pdbx_seq_one_letter_code
_entity_poly.pdbx_strand_id
1 'polypeptide(L)'
;MYLFFYIFDVNTKICRMRKIVLIFCFFMSGLSVFSETNEKSGLTFGALPAISYDSDLGFQYGALINFYLYGNAARFPNYDHSLYLELSTYTKGTTIARVRYDSEKLIPKVRTTFDISYVTDQMSDFYGFNGFQSVYNPSLVTSSNRLFYKNEKNMFRAKADFQGYFGESKFGWIAGYSFYHFAVDTINNRKLNIDKTGETLYEKYKNWGLINAEEALGGSINYFKAGLKYDSRDQLACPTKGIFTEAVIQTAPKFVNGTFPHTKLAIIHRQYFTLAKDLLFAYRLDYQMSLGNNHVPYYAQPLLITSYLTAATNQGLGGKTSIRGILRNRVIGDNVGFGNFELRYKFLHFEFMKQSFYLGTNLFFDTGLILKPVDMNLTNLSLADRNTYFKDYASGQFHSAAGLGLKIGWNENFVISADFGKAFDKQDGEKGFYLGLNYLF
;
A
#
# COMPACT_ATOMS: atom_id res chain seq x y z
N MET A 1 1.91 0.56 -35.76
CA MET A 1 2.00 -0.13 -34.45
C MET A 1 2.35 -1.61 -34.68
N TYR A 2 3.53 -1.85 -35.25
CA TYR A 2 4.13 -3.17 -35.45
C TYR A 2 5.63 -2.93 -35.41
N LEU A 3 6.26 -3.14 -34.25
CA LEU A 3 7.66 -3.49 -34.06
C LEU A 3 7.97 -3.35 -32.55
N PHE A 4 7.74 -4.42 -31.79
CA PHE A 4 8.45 -4.64 -30.51
C PHE A 4 8.38 -6.12 -30.16
N PHE A 5 8.81 -6.95 -31.10
CA PHE A 5 9.21 -8.33 -30.85
C PHE A 5 10.36 -8.62 -31.80
N TYR A 6 11.57 -8.31 -31.38
CA TYR A 6 12.80 -9.01 -31.75
C TYR A 6 13.90 -8.50 -30.81
N ILE A 7 14.90 -9.35 -30.59
CA ILE A 7 16.16 -9.17 -29.84
C ILE A 7 16.25 -10.09 -28.61
N PHE A 8 16.22 -11.39 -28.89
CA PHE A 8 17.31 -12.27 -28.44
C PHE A 8 18.25 -12.44 -29.64
N ASP A 9 19.25 -11.58 -29.74
CA ASP A 9 20.35 -11.76 -30.70
C ASP A 9 21.69 -11.59 -29.97
N VAL A 10 22.51 -12.62 -30.11
CA VAL A 10 23.70 -12.91 -29.32
C VAL A 10 24.89 -12.28 -30.01
N ASN A 11 25.07 -10.95 -29.90
CA ASN A 11 26.36 -10.30 -30.23
C ASN A 11 26.60 -8.88 -29.66
N THR A 12 25.88 -8.46 -28.61
CA THR A 12 26.02 -7.11 -28.02
C THR A 12 26.41 -7.12 -26.52
N LYS A 13 27.32 -8.02 -26.11
CA LYS A 13 27.65 -8.21 -24.68
C LYS A 13 28.50 -7.09 -24.06
N ILE A 14 29.46 -6.49 -24.77
CA ILE A 14 30.48 -5.62 -24.14
C ILE A 14 29.96 -4.21 -23.84
N CYS A 15 29.20 -3.59 -24.75
CA CYS A 15 28.67 -2.24 -24.55
C CYS A 15 27.46 -2.21 -23.57
N ARG A 16 26.70 -3.31 -23.50
CA ARG A 16 25.56 -3.49 -22.59
C ARG A 16 26.01 -3.76 -21.15
N MET A 17 27.12 -4.50 -20.95
CA MET A 17 27.75 -4.65 -19.63
C MET A 17 28.18 -3.31 -19.05
N ARG A 18 28.80 -2.42 -19.83
CA ARG A 18 29.18 -1.09 -19.33
C ARG A 18 27.99 -0.25 -18.87
N LYS A 19 26.85 -0.29 -19.58
CA LYS A 19 25.62 0.42 -19.18
C LYS A 19 24.94 -0.20 -17.95
N ILE A 20 24.90 -1.54 -17.86
CA ILE A 20 24.37 -2.24 -16.68
C ILE A 20 25.26 -2.00 -15.46
N VAL A 21 26.59 -2.04 -15.63
CA VAL A 21 27.56 -1.74 -14.58
C VAL A 21 27.46 -0.28 -14.14
N LEU A 22 27.27 0.68 -15.06
CA LEU A 22 27.07 2.09 -14.69
C LEU A 22 25.75 2.32 -13.94
N ILE A 23 24.65 1.69 -14.35
CA ILE A 23 23.37 1.74 -13.62
C ILE A 23 23.50 1.07 -12.25
N PHE A 24 24.19 -0.08 -12.18
CA PHE A 24 24.45 -0.79 -10.93
C PHE A 24 25.38 0.01 -9.99
N CYS A 25 26.41 0.68 -10.52
CA CYS A 25 27.30 1.57 -9.78
C CYS A 25 26.59 2.85 -9.32
N PHE A 26 25.68 3.41 -10.13
CA PHE A 26 24.86 4.56 -9.73
C PHE A 26 23.82 4.18 -8.67
N PHE A 27 23.24 2.98 -8.77
CA PHE A 27 22.36 2.40 -7.74
C PHE A 27 23.13 2.15 -6.44
N MET A 28 24.34 1.58 -6.51
CA MET A 28 25.19 1.30 -5.35
C MET A 28 25.76 2.56 -4.67
N SER A 29 26.07 3.61 -5.43
CA SER A 29 26.57 4.89 -4.86
C SER A 29 25.47 5.74 -4.22
N GLY A 30 24.22 5.67 -4.68
CA GLY A 30 23.09 6.26 -3.96
C GLY A 30 22.79 5.52 -2.64
N LEU A 31 22.98 4.20 -2.62
CA LEU A 31 22.70 3.37 -1.46
C LEU A 31 23.79 3.40 -0.38
N SER A 32 25.05 3.70 -0.73
CA SER A 32 26.14 3.79 0.27
C SER A 32 25.89 4.87 1.32
N VAL A 33 25.11 5.91 1.00
CA VAL A 33 24.76 6.97 1.96
C VAL A 33 23.71 6.51 2.99
N PHE A 34 22.85 5.55 2.64
CA PHE A 34 21.82 5.01 3.53
C PHE A 34 22.34 3.93 4.49
N SER A 35 23.53 3.40 4.23
CA SER A 35 24.02 2.22 4.92
C SER A 35 25.24 2.46 5.81
N GLU A 36 25.75 3.68 5.90
CA GLU A 36 26.90 3.93 6.78
C GLU A 36 26.56 3.68 8.26
N THR A 37 27.38 2.82 8.88
CA THR A 37 27.37 2.48 10.31
C THR A 37 28.15 3.46 11.18
N ASN A 38 28.71 4.50 10.59
CA ASN A 38 29.42 5.55 11.31
C ASN A 38 28.44 6.54 11.95
N GLU A 39 28.77 7.03 13.13
CA GLU A 39 27.99 8.06 13.81
C GLU A 39 27.76 9.28 12.90
N LYS A 40 26.49 9.61 12.65
CA LYS A 40 26.09 10.80 11.89
C LYS A 40 25.68 11.91 12.84
N SER A 41 26.19 13.12 12.59
CA SER A 41 25.76 14.35 13.23
C SER A 41 25.49 15.42 12.17
N GLY A 42 24.59 16.35 12.47
CA GLY A 42 24.19 17.41 11.55
C GLY A 42 23.29 16.94 10.40
N LEU A 43 23.22 17.78 9.36
CA LEU A 43 22.38 17.53 8.19
C LEU A 43 23.04 16.53 7.25
N THR A 44 22.31 15.50 6.88
CA THR A 44 22.69 14.51 5.87
C THR A 44 21.49 14.25 4.96
N PHE A 45 21.71 13.57 3.84
CA PHE A 45 20.63 13.14 2.97
C PHE A 45 20.98 11.81 2.34
N GLY A 46 19.97 11.04 1.96
CA GLY A 46 20.14 9.91 1.06
C GLY A 46 19.20 10.06 -0.13
N ALA A 47 19.68 9.73 -1.32
CA ALA A 47 18.89 9.75 -2.54
C ALA A 47 18.90 8.36 -3.20
N LEU A 48 17.73 7.85 -3.57
CA LEU A 48 17.60 6.58 -4.30
C LEU A 48 16.71 6.79 -5.53
N PRO A 49 17.00 6.09 -6.64
CA PRO A 49 16.01 5.99 -7.69
C PRO A 49 14.82 5.15 -7.17
N ALA A 50 13.61 5.64 -7.41
CA ALA A 50 12.37 4.94 -7.06
C ALA A 50 12.11 3.84 -8.10
N ILE A 51 12.81 2.71 -7.96
CA ILE A 51 12.71 1.55 -8.85
C ILE A 51 12.03 0.41 -8.10
N SER A 52 10.88 -0.02 -8.62
CA SER A 52 10.10 -1.12 -8.06
C SER A 52 9.25 -1.78 -9.15
N TYR A 53 8.61 -2.90 -8.83
CA TYR A 53 7.61 -3.50 -9.71
C TYR A 53 6.44 -3.99 -8.86
N ASP A 54 5.24 -3.84 -9.41
CA ASP A 54 4.01 -4.30 -8.80
C ASP A 54 3.12 -4.88 -9.90
N SER A 55 2.59 -6.09 -9.75
CA SER A 55 1.74 -6.69 -10.79
C SER A 55 0.52 -5.86 -11.14
N ASP A 56 -0.04 -5.12 -10.19
CA ASP A 56 -1.24 -4.31 -10.35
C ASP A 56 -0.90 -2.97 -11.01
N LEU A 57 0.26 -2.39 -10.69
CA LEU A 57 0.69 -1.04 -11.13
C LEU A 57 1.75 -1.00 -12.25
N GLY A 58 2.48 -2.09 -12.47
CA GLY A 58 3.59 -2.19 -13.41
C GLY A 58 4.94 -1.77 -12.80
N PHE A 59 5.86 -1.38 -13.66
CA PHE A 59 7.21 -0.96 -13.27
C PHE A 59 7.19 0.49 -12.77
N GLN A 60 7.82 0.75 -11.62
CA GLN A 60 7.99 2.09 -11.07
C GLN A 60 9.34 2.65 -11.47
N TYR A 61 9.34 3.91 -11.87
CA TYR A 61 10.54 4.70 -12.09
C TYR A 61 10.35 6.11 -11.52
N GLY A 62 11.42 6.71 -11.02
CA GLY A 62 11.39 8.03 -10.41
C GLY A 62 12.55 8.24 -9.46
N ALA A 63 12.41 9.19 -8.55
CA ALA A 63 13.40 9.49 -7.54
C ALA A 63 12.74 9.72 -6.18
N LEU A 64 13.44 9.31 -5.14
CA LEU A 64 13.15 9.69 -3.77
C LEU A 64 14.41 10.22 -3.09
N ILE A 65 14.22 11.19 -2.22
CA ILE A 65 15.29 11.80 -1.42
C ILE A 65 14.78 11.88 0.02
N ASN A 66 15.61 11.51 0.98
CA ASN A 66 15.31 11.73 2.38
C ASN A 66 16.43 12.54 3.03
N PHE A 67 16.10 13.71 3.53
CA PHE A 67 16.99 14.54 4.35
C PHE A 67 16.82 14.17 5.81
N TYR A 68 17.92 14.03 6.53
CA TYR A 68 17.96 13.75 7.95
C TYR A 68 18.80 14.80 8.66
N LEU A 69 18.22 15.44 9.67
CA LEU A 69 18.99 16.21 10.64
C LEU A 69 19.22 15.30 11.85
N TYR A 70 20.45 14.78 11.94
CA TYR A 70 20.93 14.06 13.10
C TYR A 70 21.42 15.10 14.11
N GLY A 71 20.94 15.04 15.36
CA GLY A 71 21.41 15.93 16.42
C GLY A 71 22.86 15.58 16.83
N ASN A 72 23.05 15.30 18.11
CA ASN A 72 24.32 14.74 18.61
C ASN A 72 24.48 13.28 18.14
N ALA A 73 25.71 12.89 17.82
CA ALA A 73 26.13 11.54 17.41
C ALA A 73 25.59 10.41 18.30
N ALA A 74 25.46 10.65 19.61
CA ALA A 74 24.91 9.69 20.58
C ALA A 74 23.46 9.25 20.31
N ARG A 75 22.72 9.94 19.44
CA ARG A 75 21.34 9.55 19.06
C ARG A 75 21.28 8.59 17.88
N PHE A 76 22.36 8.44 17.12
CA PHE A 76 22.39 7.55 15.96
C PHE A 76 21.99 6.12 16.38
N PRO A 77 21.13 5.42 15.62
CA PRO A 77 20.60 5.74 14.29
C PRO A 77 19.34 6.63 14.25
N ASN A 78 18.86 7.14 15.38
CA ASN A 78 17.67 8.00 15.42
C ASN A 78 17.99 9.42 14.94
N TYR A 79 17.09 9.99 14.12
CA TYR A 79 17.15 11.38 13.67
C TYR A 79 16.33 12.31 14.57
N ASP A 80 16.65 13.60 14.55
CA ASP A 80 15.83 14.65 15.17
C ASP A 80 14.69 15.05 14.23
N HIS A 81 15.00 15.17 12.93
CA HIS A 81 14.06 15.50 11.87
C HIS A 81 14.37 14.70 10.60
N SER A 82 13.32 14.29 9.89
CA SER A 82 13.39 13.67 8.56
C SER A 82 12.44 14.38 7.61
N LEU A 83 12.90 14.66 6.39
CA LEU A 83 12.11 15.20 5.29
C LEU A 83 12.30 14.32 4.05
N TYR A 84 11.26 13.54 3.75
CA TYR A 84 11.19 12.64 2.62
C TYR A 84 10.44 13.31 1.45
N LEU A 85 11.02 13.23 0.27
CA LEU A 85 10.46 13.70 -0.99
C LEU A 85 10.44 12.53 -1.98
N GLU A 86 9.34 12.38 -2.72
CA GLU A 86 9.22 11.39 -3.79
C GLU A 86 8.48 11.98 -4.98
N LEU A 87 9.03 11.74 -6.17
CA LEU A 87 8.31 11.86 -7.44
C LEU A 87 8.56 10.60 -8.26
N SER A 88 7.53 9.78 -8.44
CA SER A 88 7.65 8.49 -9.11
C SER A 88 6.40 8.16 -9.92
N THR A 89 6.57 7.37 -10.97
CA THR A 89 5.50 6.95 -11.87
C THR A 89 5.59 5.46 -12.15
N TYR A 90 4.45 4.80 -12.09
CA TYR A 90 4.25 3.42 -12.51
C TYR A 90 3.83 3.36 -13.98
N THR A 91 4.27 2.33 -14.71
CA THR A 91 3.97 2.18 -16.14
C THR A 91 2.49 2.01 -16.47
N LYS A 92 1.63 1.64 -15.50
CA LYS A 92 0.16 1.63 -15.67
C LYS A 92 -0.51 2.96 -15.27
N GLY A 93 0.24 4.06 -15.23
CA GLY A 93 -0.33 5.41 -15.16
C GLY A 93 -0.63 5.92 -13.76
N THR A 94 -0.08 5.29 -12.72
CA THR A 94 -0.11 5.84 -11.36
C THR A 94 1.12 6.70 -11.11
N THR A 95 0.96 7.97 -10.74
CA THR A 95 2.06 8.86 -10.35
C THR A 95 1.91 9.25 -8.89
N ILE A 96 3.02 9.26 -8.16
CA ILE A 96 3.13 9.65 -6.75
C ILE A 96 4.00 10.91 -6.70
N ALA A 97 3.45 11.99 -6.16
CA ALA A 97 4.20 13.13 -5.66
C ALA A 97 3.96 13.23 -4.14
N ARG A 98 5.01 13.06 -3.33
CA ARG A 98 4.87 12.99 -1.86
C ARG A 98 5.94 13.79 -1.14
N VAL A 99 5.51 14.50 -0.11
CA VAL A 99 6.35 15.18 0.87
C VAL A 99 5.94 14.68 2.25
N ARG A 100 6.89 14.12 3.00
CA ARG A 100 6.65 13.62 4.36
C ARG A 100 7.71 14.17 5.31
N TYR A 101 7.27 14.84 6.35
CA TYR A 101 8.09 15.28 7.47
C TYR A 101 7.81 14.40 8.69
N ASP A 102 8.85 14.00 9.42
CA ASP A 102 8.77 13.20 10.64
C ASP A 102 9.76 13.73 11.69
N SER A 103 9.31 13.93 12.92
CA SER A 103 10.18 14.38 14.01
C SER A 103 9.66 13.96 15.38
N GLU A 104 10.58 13.61 16.27
CA GLU A 104 10.32 13.42 17.72
C GLU A 104 10.75 14.63 18.56
N LYS A 105 11.16 15.72 17.88
CA LYS A 105 11.74 16.91 18.51
C LYS A 105 10.94 18.19 18.27
N LEU A 106 10.08 18.22 17.25
CA LEU A 106 9.22 19.39 16.98
C LEU A 106 8.34 19.75 18.19
N ILE A 107 7.73 18.74 18.82
CA ILE A 107 6.94 18.90 20.04
C ILE A 107 7.55 17.96 21.11
N PRO A 108 7.89 18.45 22.32
CA PRO A 108 8.48 17.61 23.35
C PRO A 108 7.63 16.36 23.64
N LYS A 109 8.27 15.19 23.60
CA LYS A 109 7.64 13.86 23.86
C LYS A 109 6.53 13.46 22.88
N VAL A 110 6.37 14.17 21.76
CA VAL A 110 5.36 13.87 20.75
C VAL A 110 6.03 13.70 19.39
N ARG A 111 5.89 12.50 18.83
CA ARG A 111 6.25 12.25 17.44
C ARG A 111 5.22 12.90 16.53
N THR A 112 5.69 13.80 15.67
CA THR A 112 4.87 14.56 14.74
C THR A 112 5.19 14.14 13.32
N THR A 113 4.18 13.74 12.56
CA THR A 113 4.28 13.42 11.13
C THR A 113 3.37 14.34 10.33
N PHE A 114 3.93 15.04 9.34
CA PHE A 114 3.16 15.70 8.30
C PHE A 114 3.35 14.96 6.98
N ASP A 115 2.27 14.64 6.27
CA ASP A 115 2.31 13.92 4.98
C ASP A 115 1.39 14.61 3.97
N ILE A 116 1.98 15.15 2.91
CA ILE A 116 1.27 15.71 1.77
C ILE A 116 1.56 14.81 0.58
N SER A 117 0.51 14.35 -0.10
CA SER A 117 0.63 13.50 -1.28
C SER A 117 -0.38 13.89 -2.34
N TYR A 118 0.05 13.89 -3.59
CA TYR A 118 -0.81 13.89 -4.76
C TYR A 118 -0.54 12.61 -5.55
N VAL A 119 -1.55 11.75 -5.62
CA VAL A 119 -1.49 10.46 -6.31
C VAL A 119 -2.49 10.49 -7.45
N THR A 120 -2.02 10.45 -8.69
CA THR A 120 -2.89 10.28 -9.85
C THR A 120 -2.90 8.82 -10.26
N ASP A 121 -4.06 8.26 -10.59
CA ASP A 121 -4.20 6.87 -11.04
C ASP A 121 -5.12 6.83 -12.27
N GLN A 122 -4.51 6.82 -13.45
CA GLN A 122 -5.23 6.86 -14.73
C GLN A 122 -5.98 5.56 -15.05
N MET A 123 -5.60 4.46 -14.40
CA MET A 123 -6.16 3.12 -14.62
C MET A 123 -6.31 2.40 -13.28
N SER A 124 -7.03 3.04 -12.36
CA SER A 124 -7.33 2.49 -11.04
C SER A 124 -8.20 1.25 -11.16
N ASP A 125 -7.95 0.27 -10.29
CA ASP A 125 -8.68 -1.00 -10.28
C ASP A 125 -10.05 -0.86 -9.60
N PHE A 126 -11.09 -1.31 -10.30
CA PHE A 126 -12.44 -1.38 -9.79
C PHE A 126 -13.10 -2.72 -10.16
N TYR A 127 -13.33 -3.55 -9.14
CA TYR A 127 -13.93 -4.89 -9.26
C TYR A 127 -15.34 -4.97 -8.64
N GLY A 128 -15.95 -3.84 -8.30
CA GLY A 128 -17.19 -3.79 -7.53
C GLY A 128 -16.98 -3.92 -6.03
N PHE A 129 -18.07 -4.18 -5.31
CA PHE A 129 -18.08 -4.32 -3.85
C PHE A 129 -18.20 -5.79 -3.43
N ASN A 130 -17.91 -6.06 -2.16
CA ASN A 130 -18.24 -7.32 -1.49
C ASN A 130 -17.56 -8.57 -2.03
N GLY A 131 -16.35 -8.44 -2.57
CA GLY A 131 -15.53 -9.60 -2.90
C GLY A 131 -16.25 -10.50 -3.89
N PHE A 132 -16.42 -11.77 -3.54
CA PHE A 132 -17.05 -12.78 -4.41
C PHE A 132 -18.49 -12.48 -4.84
N GLN A 133 -19.20 -11.57 -4.16
CA GLN A 133 -20.52 -11.13 -4.60
C GLN A 133 -20.46 -10.42 -5.95
N SER A 134 -19.42 -9.61 -6.17
CA SER A 134 -19.13 -9.03 -7.49
C SER A 134 -18.22 -9.98 -8.26
N VAL A 135 -18.75 -10.55 -9.34
CA VAL A 135 -18.06 -11.58 -10.11
C VAL A 135 -16.87 -10.97 -10.84
N TYR A 136 -15.69 -11.54 -10.61
CA TYR A 136 -14.51 -11.24 -11.40
C TYR A 136 -14.42 -12.25 -12.55
N ASN A 137 -14.63 -11.75 -13.76
CA ASN A 137 -14.46 -12.54 -14.97
C ASN A 137 -13.35 -11.92 -15.85
N PRO A 138 -12.16 -12.54 -15.92
CA PRO A 138 -11.07 -12.05 -16.78
C PRO A 138 -11.41 -12.10 -18.26
N SER A 139 -12.38 -12.91 -18.71
CA SER A 139 -12.76 -12.97 -20.14
C SER A 139 -13.48 -11.71 -20.62
N LEU A 140 -13.97 -10.86 -19.70
CA LEU A 140 -14.52 -9.54 -20.04
C LEU A 140 -13.43 -8.53 -20.42
N VAL A 141 -12.17 -8.81 -20.09
CA VAL A 141 -11.00 -8.02 -20.51
C VAL A 141 -10.53 -8.54 -21.86
N THR A 142 -11.24 -8.14 -22.92
CA THR A 142 -10.89 -8.51 -24.30
C THR A 142 -9.97 -7.48 -24.94
N SER A 143 -9.44 -7.78 -26.13
CA SER A 143 -8.72 -6.80 -26.97
C SER A 143 -9.53 -5.53 -27.21
N SER A 144 -10.85 -5.68 -27.28
CA SER A 144 -11.85 -4.62 -27.45
C SER A 144 -12.52 -4.22 -26.12
N ASN A 145 -11.96 -4.53 -24.95
CA ASN A 145 -12.41 -3.93 -23.68
C ASN A 145 -11.35 -4.09 -22.59
N ARG A 146 -10.09 -3.78 -22.92
CA ARG A 146 -8.94 -3.99 -22.02
C ARG A 146 -9.00 -3.19 -20.70
N LEU A 147 -9.92 -2.24 -20.60
CA LEU A 147 -10.08 -1.33 -19.47
C LEU A 147 -11.38 -1.59 -18.69
N PHE A 148 -12.01 -2.76 -18.87
CA PHE A 148 -13.31 -3.07 -18.28
C PHE A 148 -13.34 -2.86 -16.75
N TYR A 149 -12.33 -3.31 -16.01
CA TYR A 149 -12.23 -3.15 -14.56
C TYR A 149 -11.50 -1.86 -14.13
N LYS A 150 -11.49 -0.83 -14.98
CA LYS A 150 -10.70 0.38 -14.76
C LYS A 150 -11.54 1.65 -14.67
N ASN A 151 -11.12 2.56 -13.81
CA ASN A 151 -11.58 3.96 -13.75
C ASN A 151 -10.41 4.91 -13.48
N GLU A 152 -10.61 6.21 -13.67
CA GLU A 152 -9.64 7.24 -13.28
C GLU A 152 -9.90 7.67 -11.83
N LYS A 153 -8.83 7.75 -11.03
CA LYS A 153 -8.91 8.20 -9.64
C LYS A 153 -7.66 9.02 -9.27
N ASN A 154 -7.86 10.30 -9.00
CA ASN A 154 -6.84 11.19 -8.45
C ASN A 154 -7.14 11.46 -6.98
N MET A 155 -6.10 11.50 -6.15
CA MET A 155 -6.19 11.72 -4.71
C MET A 155 -5.16 12.75 -4.27
N PHE A 156 -5.63 13.89 -3.80
CA PHE A 156 -4.84 14.77 -2.96
C PHE A 156 -5.07 14.43 -1.49
N ARG A 157 -4.00 14.49 -0.69
CA ARG A 157 -4.03 14.21 0.73
C ARG A 157 -3.08 15.12 1.50
N ALA A 158 -3.53 15.62 2.63
CA ALA A 158 -2.70 16.26 3.64
C ALA A 158 -3.03 15.66 5.03
N LYS A 159 -2.02 15.21 5.77
CA LYS A 159 -2.17 14.63 7.11
C LYS A 159 -1.25 15.31 8.11
N ALA A 160 -1.74 15.45 9.33
CA ALA A 160 -0.98 15.76 10.52
C ALA A 160 -1.29 14.69 11.57
N ASP A 161 -0.33 13.79 11.83
CA ASP A 161 -0.47 12.69 12.79
C ASP A 161 0.50 12.91 13.96
N PHE A 162 -0.02 12.80 15.19
CA PHE A 162 0.68 13.01 16.45
C PHE A 162 0.61 11.74 17.31
N GLN A 163 1.72 11.37 17.91
CA GLN A 163 1.79 10.20 18.79
C GLN A 163 2.66 10.50 20.01
N GLY A 164 2.21 10.07 21.19
CA GLY A 164 2.97 10.18 22.43
C GLY A 164 2.83 8.92 23.29
N TYR A 165 3.64 8.82 24.34
CA TYR A 165 3.53 7.77 25.36
C TYR A 165 2.92 8.32 26.65
N PHE A 166 2.23 7.46 27.40
CA PHE A 166 1.78 7.77 28.75
C PHE A 166 2.92 7.52 29.73
N GLY A 167 3.57 8.60 30.17
CA GLY A 167 4.75 8.51 31.05
C GLY A 167 5.89 7.74 30.38
N GLU A 168 6.48 6.81 31.12
CA GLU A 168 7.55 5.91 30.65
C GLU A 168 7.02 4.54 30.19
N SER A 169 5.70 4.39 30.08
CA SER A 169 5.09 3.13 29.66
C SER A 169 5.24 2.89 28.15
N LYS A 170 5.02 1.63 27.73
CA LYS A 170 4.91 1.24 26.33
C LYS A 170 3.55 1.58 25.71
N PHE A 171 2.59 2.05 26.52
CA PHE A 171 1.29 2.50 26.09
C PHE A 171 1.34 3.98 25.70
N GLY A 172 0.61 4.32 24.65
CA GLY A 172 0.59 5.66 24.10
C GLY A 172 -0.74 6.04 23.48
N TRP A 173 -0.81 7.30 23.07
CA TRP A 173 -1.95 7.89 22.41
C TRP A 173 -1.60 8.28 20.97
N ILE A 174 -2.64 8.37 20.14
CA ILE A 174 -2.61 8.82 18.76
C ILE A 174 -3.66 9.91 18.62
N ALA A 175 -3.31 11.02 17.98
CA ALA A 175 -4.26 12.02 17.52
C ALA A 175 -3.88 12.46 16.11
N GLY A 176 -4.83 12.90 15.30
CA GLY A 176 -4.49 13.41 13.99
C GLY A 176 -5.63 14.05 13.23
N TYR A 177 -5.26 14.75 12.18
CA TYR A 177 -6.14 15.34 11.19
C TYR A 177 -5.74 14.85 9.80
N SER A 178 -6.71 14.63 8.92
CA SER A 178 -6.45 14.29 7.53
C SER A 178 -7.47 14.93 6.61
N PHE A 179 -6.99 15.68 5.63
CA PHE A 179 -7.78 16.13 4.50
C PHE A 179 -7.52 15.22 3.30
N TYR A 180 -8.59 14.81 2.63
CA TYR A 180 -8.54 14.13 1.35
C TYR A 180 -9.38 14.90 0.35
N HIS A 181 -8.94 14.93 -0.90
CA HIS A 181 -9.78 15.27 -2.04
C HIS A 181 -9.60 14.19 -3.10
N PHE A 182 -10.71 13.58 -3.50
CA PHE A 182 -10.76 12.60 -4.57
C PHE A 182 -11.43 13.21 -5.79
N ALA A 183 -10.82 13.02 -6.95
CA ALA A 183 -11.45 13.25 -8.24
C ALA A 183 -11.54 11.91 -8.96
N VAL A 184 -12.75 11.44 -9.22
CA VAL A 184 -13.01 10.14 -9.86
C VAL A 184 -13.71 10.38 -11.18
N ASP A 185 -13.31 9.65 -12.22
CA ASP A 185 -13.98 9.71 -13.50
C ASP A 185 -13.90 8.36 -14.22
N THR A 186 -14.65 8.25 -15.31
CA THR A 186 -14.44 7.26 -16.36
C THR A 186 -13.05 7.41 -16.98
N ILE A 187 -12.59 6.37 -17.68
CA ILE A 187 -11.25 6.38 -18.26
C ILE A 187 -11.11 7.44 -19.35
N ASN A 188 -10.07 8.26 -19.25
CA ASN A 188 -9.67 9.20 -20.29
C ASN A 188 -8.96 8.49 -21.46
N ASN A 189 -9.75 7.88 -22.33
CA ASN A 189 -9.34 7.16 -23.53
C ASN A 189 -8.42 8.00 -24.45
N ARG A 190 -8.71 9.30 -24.60
CA ARG A 190 -7.89 10.24 -25.40
C ARG A 190 -6.49 10.39 -24.83
N LYS A 191 -6.38 10.59 -23.52
CA LYS A 191 -5.09 10.74 -22.82
C LYS A 191 -4.24 9.47 -22.90
N LEU A 192 -4.88 8.30 -22.86
CA LEU A 192 -4.20 7.01 -22.97
C LEU A 192 -3.90 6.59 -24.41
N ASN A 193 -4.42 7.31 -25.41
CA ASN A 193 -4.38 6.92 -26.81
C ASN A 193 -4.94 5.50 -27.04
N ILE A 194 -6.13 5.26 -26.48
CA ILE A 194 -6.86 4.00 -26.54
C ILE A 194 -8.26 4.28 -27.06
N ASP A 195 -8.76 3.50 -28.00
CA ASP A 195 -10.16 3.60 -28.43
C ASP A 195 -11.10 3.15 -27.32
N LYS A 196 -12.20 3.90 -27.13
CA LYS A 196 -13.28 3.46 -26.25
C LYS A 196 -14.00 2.31 -26.94
N THR A 197 -13.95 1.14 -26.32
CA THR A 197 -14.40 -0.11 -26.94
C THR A 197 -15.54 -0.79 -26.17
N GLY A 198 -16.00 -0.17 -25.08
CA GLY A 198 -17.16 -0.59 -24.31
C GLY A 198 -17.36 0.26 -23.07
N GLU A 199 -18.40 -0.10 -22.32
CA GLU A 199 -18.65 0.41 -20.98
C GLU A 199 -17.78 -0.34 -19.96
N THR A 200 -17.19 0.38 -19.00
CA THR A 200 -16.45 -0.22 -17.88
C THR A 200 -17.40 -0.69 -16.77
N LEU A 201 -16.92 -1.54 -15.86
CA LEU A 201 -17.67 -1.94 -14.68
C LEU A 201 -18.05 -0.72 -13.82
N TYR A 202 -17.19 0.30 -13.76
CA TYR A 202 -17.46 1.53 -13.05
C TYR A 202 -18.65 2.30 -13.63
N GLU A 203 -18.69 2.44 -14.96
CA GLU A 203 -19.83 3.05 -15.66
C GLU A 203 -21.11 2.24 -15.42
N LYS A 204 -21.04 0.91 -15.46
CA LYS A 204 -22.17 0.03 -15.12
C LYS A 204 -22.71 0.26 -13.72
N TYR A 205 -21.83 0.33 -12.71
CA TYR A 205 -22.23 0.56 -11.32
C TYR A 205 -22.91 1.92 -11.12
N LYS A 206 -22.48 2.95 -11.84
CA LYS A 206 -23.19 4.25 -11.87
C LYS A 206 -24.58 4.10 -12.51
N ASN A 207 -24.66 3.43 -13.66
CA ASN A 207 -25.92 3.27 -14.40
C ASN A 207 -26.94 2.38 -13.66
N TRP A 208 -26.48 1.39 -12.89
CA TRP A 208 -27.32 0.59 -12.01
C TRP A 208 -27.71 1.29 -10.70
N GLY A 209 -27.17 2.48 -10.42
CA GLY A 209 -27.41 3.22 -9.18
C GLY A 209 -26.74 2.61 -7.95
N LEU A 210 -25.77 1.72 -8.13
CA LEU A 210 -24.94 1.15 -7.04
C LEU A 210 -23.85 2.12 -6.57
N ILE A 211 -23.52 3.11 -7.40
CA ILE A 211 -22.73 4.29 -7.04
C ILE A 211 -23.61 5.49 -7.35
N ASN A 212 -23.96 6.27 -6.32
CA ASN A 212 -24.87 7.39 -6.49
C ASN A 212 -24.19 8.57 -7.21
N ALA A 213 -24.99 9.46 -7.80
CA ALA A 213 -24.47 10.60 -8.56
C ALA A 213 -23.66 11.59 -7.70
N GLU A 214 -23.98 11.70 -6.40
CA GLU A 214 -23.31 12.61 -5.47
C GLU A 214 -21.88 12.17 -5.13
N GLU A 215 -21.56 10.87 -5.21
CA GLU A 215 -20.23 10.32 -4.93
C GLU A 215 -19.45 9.91 -6.18
N ALA A 216 -20.12 9.80 -7.34
CA ALA A 216 -19.55 9.29 -8.59
C ALA A 216 -18.43 10.16 -9.20
N LEU A 217 -18.22 11.38 -8.72
CA LEU A 217 -17.11 12.24 -9.19
C LEU A 217 -16.02 12.43 -8.13
N GLY A 218 -16.14 11.74 -6.99
CA GLY A 218 -15.29 11.98 -5.84
C GLY A 218 -15.80 13.12 -4.96
N GLY A 219 -14.93 13.63 -4.11
CA GLY A 219 -15.27 14.65 -3.13
C GLY A 219 -14.18 14.85 -2.10
N SER A 220 -14.38 15.85 -1.26
CA SER A 220 -13.45 16.17 -0.16
C SER A 220 -13.92 15.55 1.15
N ILE A 221 -12.99 15.06 1.97
CA ILE A 221 -13.28 14.55 3.31
C ILE A 221 -12.26 15.09 4.31
N ASN A 222 -12.78 15.62 5.42
CA ASN A 222 -12.02 16.05 6.59
C ASN A 222 -12.18 15.02 7.69
N TYR A 223 -11.09 14.35 8.06
CA TYR A 223 -11.08 13.36 9.14
C TYR A 223 -10.35 13.87 10.37
N PHE A 224 -10.94 13.60 11.54
CA PHE A 224 -10.26 13.65 12.82
C PHE A 224 -10.00 12.22 13.31
N LYS A 225 -8.85 12.02 13.92
CA LYS A 225 -8.36 10.72 14.38
C LYS A 225 -7.99 10.80 15.85
N ALA A 226 -8.38 9.79 16.61
CA ALA A 226 -7.92 9.55 17.97
C ALA A 226 -7.71 8.05 18.18
N GLY A 227 -6.76 7.67 19.02
CA GLY A 227 -6.49 6.26 19.26
C GLY A 227 -5.48 6.00 20.36
N LEU A 228 -5.25 4.71 20.59
CA LEU A 228 -4.28 4.20 21.54
C LEU A 228 -3.30 3.30 20.81
N LYS A 229 -2.07 3.21 21.33
CA LYS A 229 -1.06 2.29 20.85
C LYS A 229 -0.33 1.59 21.99
N TYR A 230 0.23 0.44 21.69
CA TYR A 230 1.18 -0.28 22.51
C TYR A 230 2.34 -0.74 21.63
N ASP A 231 3.56 -0.32 21.95
CA ASP A 231 4.76 -0.69 21.19
C ASP A 231 5.81 -1.28 22.13
N SER A 232 6.04 -2.58 21.99
CA SER A 232 7.06 -3.32 22.73
C SER A 232 8.08 -3.97 21.82
N ARG A 233 8.12 -3.58 20.54
CA ARG A 233 9.09 -4.09 19.57
C ARG A 233 10.51 -3.77 20.03
N ASP A 234 11.41 -4.67 19.72
CA ASP A 234 12.85 -4.49 19.96
C ASP A 234 13.48 -3.42 19.05
N GLN A 235 12.98 -3.29 17.81
CA GLN A 235 13.39 -2.26 16.86
C GLN A 235 12.27 -1.88 15.88
N LEU A 236 12.38 -0.72 15.24
CA LEU A 236 11.30 -0.18 14.39
C LEU A 236 11.34 -0.69 12.94
N ALA A 237 12.53 -0.86 12.35
CA ALA A 237 12.69 -1.14 10.92
C ALA A 237 12.50 -2.63 10.58
N CYS A 238 13.17 -3.51 11.32
CA CYS A 238 13.13 -4.97 11.11
C CYS A 238 12.90 -5.71 12.44
N PRO A 239 11.74 -5.56 13.11
CA PRO A 239 11.51 -6.12 14.44
C PRO A 239 11.76 -7.64 14.47
N THR A 240 12.43 -8.13 15.51
CA THR A 240 12.64 -9.58 15.69
C THR A 240 11.75 -10.18 16.77
N LYS A 241 11.33 -9.35 17.74
CA LYS A 241 10.45 -9.75 18.83
C LYS A 241 9.58 -8.60 19.32
N GLY A 242 8.49 -8.96 19.98
CA GLY A 242 7.60 -7.99 20.63
C GLY A 242 6.36 -7.70 19.81
N ILE A 243 5.62 -6.66 20.24
CA ILE A 243 4.27 -6.37 19.77
C ILE A 243 4.18 -4.91 19.34
N PHE A 244 3.44 -4.65 18.27
CA PHE A 244 2.89 -3.33 17.97
C PHE A 244 1.38 -3.46 17.80
N THR A 245 0.62 -2.78 18.64
CA THR A 245 -0.84 -2.74 18.54
C THR A 245 -1.32 -1.30 18.49
N GLU A 246 -2.27 -0.99 17.63
CA GLU A 246 -2.98 0.27 17.61
C GLU A 246 -4.49 0.04 17.47
N ALA A 247 -5.26 0.90 18.12
CA ALA A 247 -6.71 0.99 17.97
C ALA A 247 -7.05 2.46 17.72
N VAL A 248 -7.66 2.75 16.58
CA VAL A 248 -7.84 4.10 16.05
C VAL A 248 -9.28 4.30 15.61
N ILE A 249 -9.92 5.34 16.12
CA ILE A 249 -11.18 5.86 15.60
C ILE A 249 -10.85 7.03 14.67
N GLN A 250 -11.45 7.01 13.47
CA GLN A 250 -11.39 8.10 12.51
C GLN A 250 -12.81 8.56 12.17
N THR A 251 -13.10 9.84 12.37
CA THR A 251 -14.43 10.41 12.15
C THR A 251 -14.38 11.53 11.12
N ALA A 252 -15.34 11.51 10.20
CA ALA A 252 -15.69 12.59 9.30
C ALA A 252 -16.95 13.27 9.85
N PRO A 253 -16.83 14.29 10.72
CA PRO A 253 -17.99 14.84 11.40
C PRO A 253 -18.80 15.74 10.46
N LYS A 254 -20.12 15.79 10.69
CA LYS A 254 -21.10 16.47 9.83
C LYS A 254 -20.83 17.96 9.61
N PHE A 255 -20.29 18.66 10.61
CA PHE A 255 -20.05 20.10 10.54
C PHE A 255 -18.95 20.50 9.53
N VAL A 256 -18.07 19.56 9.11
CA VAL A 256 -17.07 19.76 8.04
C VAL A 256 -17.21 18.75 6.88
N ASN A 257 -18.16 17.81 6.98
CA ASN A 257 -18.48 16.82 5.95
C ASN A 257 -19.99 16.73 5.80
N GLY A 258 -20.58 17.68 5.06
CA GLY A 258 -22.03 17.82 4.95
C GLY A 258 -22.72 16.60 4.32
N THR A 259 -22.17 16.09 3.20
CA THR A 259 -22.79 15.03 2.39
C THR A 259 -22.63 13.64 3.00
N PHE A 260 -21.41 13.28 3.41
CA PHE A 260 -21.10 11.92 3.87
C PHE A 260 -20.42 11.93 5.25
N PRO A 261 -21.11 12.33 6.33
CA PRO A 261 -20.56 12.19 7.67
C PRO A 261 -20.50 10.72 8.06
N HIS A 262 -19.36 10.22 8.54
CA HIS A 262 -19.22 8.81 8.92
C HIS A 262 -18.09 8.63 9.93
N THR A 263 -18.03 7.46 10.58
CA THR A 263 -16.96 7.13 11.51
C THR A 263 -16.53 5.69 11.28
N LYS A 264 -15.21 5.45 11.34
CA LYS A 264 -14.61 4.12 11.22
C LYS A 264 -13.72 3.85 12.43
N LEU A 265 -13.66 2.59 12.83
CA LEU A 265 -12.70 2.05 13.80
C LEU A 265 -11.73 1.13 13.04
N ALA A 266 -10.45 1.21 13.37
CA ALA A 266 -9.44 0.26 12.94
C ALA A 266 -8.61 -0.24 14.11
N ILE A 267 -8.32 -1.54 14.12
CA ILE A 267 -7.44 -2.21 15.08
C ILE A 267 -6.39 -2.94 14.27
N ILE A 268 -5.12 -2.66 14.56
CA ILE A 268 -3.98 -3.32 13.91
C ILE A 268 -3.13 -3.92 15.01
N HIS A 269 -2.83 -5.21 14.90
CA HIS A 269 -1.95 -5.94 15.79
C HIS A 269 -0.83 -6.58 14.96
N ARG A 270 0.42 -6.40 15.39
CA ARG A 270 1.60 -7.04 14.83
C ARG A 270 2.38 -7.69 15.95
N GLN A 271 2.86 -8.90 15.71
CA GLN A 271 3.68 -9.61 16.68
C GLN A 271 4.77 -10.39 15.97
N TYR A 272 5.93 -10.42 16.61
CA TYR A 272 7.16 -11.00 16.10
C TYR A 272 7.74 -11.96 17.14
N PHE A 273 8.20 -13.12 16.68
CA PHE A 273 8.84 -14.15 17.48
C PHE A 273 10.12 -14.62 16.81
N THR A 274 11.23 -14.56 17.53
CA THR A 274 12.45 -15.29 17.17
C THR A 274 12.26 -16.75 17.56
N LEU A 275 12.15 -17.65 16.58
CA LEU A 275 11.96 -19.08 16.80
C LEU A 275 13.29 -19.81 16.98
N ALA A 276 14.29 -19.41 16.20
CA ALA A 276 15.67 -19.87 16.29
C ALA A 276 16.58 -18.77 15.78
N LYS A 277 17.90 -19.00 15.79
CA LYS A 277 18.85 -18.09 15.15
C LYS A 277 18.45 -17.86 13.69
N ASP A 278 18.26 -16.61 13.32
CA ASP A 278 17.88 -16.16 11.96
C ASP A 278 16.52 -16.64 11.42
N LEU A 279 15.72 -17.35 12.23
CA LEU A 279 14.38 -17.82 11.91
C LEU A 279 13.33 -17.11 12.76
N LEU A 280 12.41 -16.41 12.10
CA LEU A 280 11.38 -15.60 12.73
C LEU A 280 10.00 -15.97 12.24
N PHE A 281 9.03 -15.99 13.13
CA PHE A 281 7.62 -15.94 12.77
C PHE A 281 7.07 -14.56 13.09
N ALA A 282 6.42 -13.94 12.11
CA ALA A 282 5.78 -12.65 12.26
C ALA A 282 4.36 -12.71 11.73
N TYR A 283 3.42 -12.08 12.43
CA TYR A 283 2.07 -11.93 11.92
C TYR A 283 1.52 -10.54 12.14
N ARG A 284 0.61 -10.12 11.25
CA ARG A 284 -0.17 -8.90 11.32
C ARG A 284 -1.65 -9.26 11.19
N LEU A 285 -2.47 -8.69 12.06
CA LEU A 285 -3.93 -8.76 11.98
C LEU A 285 -4.47 -7.34 11.93
N ASP A 286 -5.35 -7.08 10.98
CA ASP A 286 -6.00 -5.80 10.79
C ASP A 286 -7.51 -6.03 10.75
N TYR A 287 -8.24 -5.19 11.47
CA TYR A 287 -9.69 -5.17 11.48
C TYR A 287 -10.16 -3.74 11.35
N GLN A 288 -11.08 -3.49 10.40
CA GLN A 288 -11.67 -2.19 10.18
C GLN A 288 -13.19 -2.32 10.08
N MET A 289 -13.92 -1.40 10.72
CA MET A 289 -15.38 -1.34 10.66
C MET A 289 -15.89 0.07 10.50
N SER A 290 -17.02 0.23 9.82
CA SER A 290 -17.85 1.42 9.88
C SER A 290 -18.71 1.40 11.14
N LEU A 291 -18.67 2.47 11.93
CA LEU A 291 -19.48 2.64 13.14
C LEU A 291 -20.81 3.32 12.81
N GLY A 292 -21.90 2.74 13.32
CA GLY A 292 -23.26 3.21 13.05
C GLY A 292 -23.75 2.85 11.64
N ASN A 293 -24.73 3.60 11.15
CA ASN A 293 -25.42 3.35 9.88
C ASN A 293 -25.13 4.41 8.81
N ASN A 294 -24.14 5.26 9.04
CA ASN A 294 -23.81 6.30 8.07
C ASN A 294 -23.11 5.70 6.85
N HIS A 295 -23.51 6.18 5.67
CA HIS A 295 -22.88 5.82 4.40
C HIS A 295 -21.47 6.38 4.30
N VAL A 296 -20.54 5.53 3.91
CA VAL A 296 -19.18 5.94 3.55
C VAL A 296 -19.11 5.97 2.04
N PRO A 297 -18.66 7.08 1.43
CA PRO A 297 -18.74 7.20 -0.01
C PRO A 297 -17.74 6.26 -0.69
N TYR A 298 -18.12 5.75 -1.86
CA TYR A 298 -17.38 4.78 -2.68
C TYR A 298 -15.89 5.10 -2.78
N TYR A 299 -15.54 6.36 -3.08
CA TYR A 299 -14.15 6.76 -3.31
C TYR A 299 -13.27 6.67 -2.05
N ALA A 300 -13.88 6.73 -0.87
CA ALA A 300 -13.24 6.63 0.44
C ALA A 300 -13.38 5.23 1.07
N GLN A 301 -14.32 4.41 0.61
CA GLN A 301 -14.58 3.09 1.17
C GLN A 301 -13.33 2.18 1.23
N PRO A 302 -12.46 2.15 0.20
CA PRO A 302 -11.24 1.36 0.24
C PRO A 302 -10.18 1.85 1.22
N LEU A 303 -10.26 3.06 1.78
CA LEU A 303 -9.19 3.57 2.64
C LEU A 303 -8.99 2.67 3.88
N LEU A 304 -7.73 2.27 4.12
CA LEU A 304 -7.32 1.55 5.32
C LEU A 304 -6.67 2.53 6.32
N ILE A 305 -7.18 2.51 7.56
CA ILE A 305 -6.79 3.46 8.61
C ILE A 305 -5.56 2.94 9.34
N THR A 306 -4.56 3.81 9.50
CA THR A 306 -3.37 3.57 10.33
C THR A 306 -3.06 4.79 11.18
N SER A 307 -2.28 4.62 12.26
CA SER A 307 -1.77 5.72 13.08
C SER A 307 -1.01 6.76 12.26
N TYR A 308 -0.08 6.32 11.42
CA TYR A 308 0.62 7.14 10.42
C TYR A 308 0.89 6.33 9.15
N LEU A 309 1.15 7.02 8.04
CA LEU A 309 1.43 6.38 6.75
C LEU A 309 2.93 6.23 6.52
N THR A 310 3.36 5.00 6.24
CA THR A 310 4.70 4.69 5.75
C THR A 310 4.76 4.72 4.22
N ALA A 311 3.66 4.40 3.53
CA ALA A 311 3.54 4.40 2.07
C ALA A 311 2.67 5.55 1.54
N ALA A 312 2.79 5.84 0.24
CA ALA A 312 2.01 6.89 -0.42
C ALA A 312 0.49 6.58 -0.45
N THR A 313 0.10 5.31 -0.44
CA THR A 313 -1.29 4.85 -0.42
C THR A 313 -1.48 3.76 0.63
N ASN A 314 -2.71 3.66 1.16
CA ASN A 314 -3.14 2.55 1.99
C ASN A 314 -4.63 2.30 1.70
N GLN A 315 -4.89 1.44 0.72
CA GLN A 315 -6.24 1.22 0.16
C GLN A 315 -6.46 -0.25 -0.12
N GLY A 316 -7.69 -0.72 0.16
CA GLY A 316 -8.29 -1.97 -0.27
C GLY A 316 -7.58 -3.24 0.22
N LEU A 317 -8.34 -4.32 0.31
CA LEU A 317 -7.74 -5.63 0.49
C LEU A 317 -7.45 -6.27 -0.88
N GLY A 318 -6.27 -6.86 -0.99
CA GLY A 318 -5.65 -7.30 -2.24
C GLY A 318 -4.53 -6.36 -2.71
N GLY A 319 -3.50 -6.92 -3.32
CA GLY A 319 -2.30 -6.22 -3.79
C GLY A 319 -1.13 -6.28 -2.81
N LYS A 320 -0.08 -5.50 -3.10
CA LYS A 320 1.24 -5.57 -2.44
C LYS A 320 1.23 -5.36 -0.93
N THR A 321 0.36 -4.50 -0.41
CA THR A 321 0.42 -4.01 0.99
C THR A 321 -0.56 -4.69 1.93
N SER A 322 -1.52 -5.47 1.40
CA SER A 322 -2.53 -6.20 2.17
C SER A 322 -2.44 -7.69 1.87
N ILE A 323 -3.08 -8.21 0.81
CA ILE A 323 -3.13 -9.65 0.49
C ILE A 323 -2.38 -9.90 -0.83
N ARG A 324 -1.11 -10.32 -0.75
CA ARG A 324 -0.26 -10.48 -1.94
C ARG A 324 -0.73 -11.63 -2.82
N GLY A 325 -0.84 -11.37 -4.12
CA GLY A 325 -1.29 -12.34 -5.12
C GLY A 325 -2.78 -12.22 -5.47
N ILE A 326 -3.55 -11.50 -4.64
CA ILE A 326 -4.93 -11.10 -4.94
C ILE A 326 -4.91 -9.75 -5.66
N LEU A 327 -5.86 -9.55 -6.58
CA LEU A 327 -6.05 -8.30 -7.32
C LEU A 327 -6.19 -7.10 -6.36
N ARG A 328 -5.53 -5.98 -6.69
CA ARG A 328 -5.62 -4.75 -5.88
C ARG A 328 -7.06 -4.25 -5.74
N ASN A 329 -7.46 -3.86 -4.52
CA ASN A 329 -8.83 -3.40 -4.23
C ASN A 329 -9.94 -4.44 -4.51
N ARG A 330 -9.62 -5.74 -4.54
CA ARG A 330 -10.61 -6.78 -4.82
C ARG A 330 -11.65 -6.96 -3.72
N VAL A 331 -11.22 -6.80 -2.48
CA VAL A 331 -12.00 -7.12 -1.30
C VAL A 331 -12.31 -5.81 -0.56
N ILE A 332 -13.51 -5.31 -0.81
CA ILE A 332 -14.04 -4.07 -0.24
C ILE A 332 -15.39 -4.40 0.41
N GLY A 333 -15.55 -4.04 1.68
CA GLY A 333 -16.78 -4.21 2.44
C GLY A 333 -16.91 -3.09 3.47
N ASP A 334 -18.07 -2.94 4.10
CA ASP A 334 -18.27 -2.01 5.23
C ASP A 334 -17.35 -2.34 6.39
N ASN A 335 -17.28 -3.64 6.72
CA ASN A 335 -16.36 -4.16 7.72
C ASN A 335 -15.49 -5.23 7.09
N VAL A 336 -14.18 -5.11 7.28
CA VAL A 336 -13.19 -6.02 6.71
C VAL A 336 -12.18 -6.43 7.78
N GLY A 337 -11.68 -7.66 7.67
CA GLY A 337 -10.57 -8.14 8.47
C GLY A 337 -9.56 -8.82 7.55
N PHE A 338 -8.27 -8.69 7.85
CA PHE A 338 -7.23 -9.42 7.15
C PHE A 338 -6.05 -9.77 8.04
N GLY A 339 -5.29 -10.77 7.60
CA GLY A 339 -4.12 -11.27 8.30
C GLY A 339 -2.99 -11.57 7.33
N ASN A 340 -1.77 -11.34 7.79
CA ASN A 340 -0.54 -11.72 7.10
C ASN A 340 0.32 -12.52 8.06
N PHE A 341 0.81 -13.66 7.61
CA PHE A 341 1.62 -14.57 8.39
C PHE A 341 2.88 -14.88 7.61
N GLU A 342 4.05 -14.61 8.19
CA GLU A 342 5.35 -14.78 7.54
C GLU A 342 6.29 -15.60 8.40
N LEU A 343 6.82 -16.69 7.83
CA LEU A 343 7.99 -17.39 8.34
C LEU A 343 9.22 -16.86 7.60
N ARG A 344 10.03 -16.03 8.27
CA ARG A 344 11.18 -15.32 7.72
C ARG A 344 12.46 -16.04 8.12
N TYR A 345 13.34 -16.35 7.16
CA TYR A 345 14.62 -17.01 7.42
C TYR A 345 15.76 -16.28 6.71
N LYS A 346 16.78 -15.82 7.46
CA LYS A 346 18.03 -15.31 6.89
C LYS A 346 19.02 -16.47 6.78
N PHE A 347 19.27 -16.95 5.58
CA PHE A 347 19.98 -18.21 5.36
C PHE A 347 21.46 -18.04 4.98
N LEU A 348 21.87 -16.84 4.59
CA LEU A 348 23.26 -16.53 4.26
C LEU A 348 23.61 -15.13 4.73
N HIS A 349 24.71 -15.00 5.46
CA HIS A 349 25.30 -13.73 5.83
C HIS A 349 26.68 -13.61 5.18
N PHE A 350 27.02 -12.44 4.68
CA PHE A 350 28.33 -12.17 4.09
C PHE A 350 28.68 -10.68 4.22
N GLU A 351 29.97 -10.39 4.16
CA GLU A 351 30.47 -9.03 4.12
C GLU A 351 31.00 -8.70 2.73
N PHE A 352 30.65 -7.52 2.24
CA PHE A 352 31.16 -7.00 0.97
C PHE A 352 31.42 -5.51 1.09
N MET A 353 32.62 -5.04 0.69
CA MET A 353 33.03 -3.63 0.80
C MET A 353 32.85 -3.02 2.21
N LYS A 354 33.14 -3.78 3.28
CA LYS A 354 32.93 -3.39 4.69
C LYS A 354 31.47 -3.12 5.06
N GLN A 355 30.54 -3.71 4.32
CA GLN A 355 29.11 -3.66 4.58
C GLN A 355 28.61 -5.07 4.88
N SER A 356 27.67 -5.19 5.81
CA SER A 356 27.03 -6.46 6.17
C SER A 356 25.83 -6.70 5.28
N PHE A 357 25.76 -7.89 4.69
CA PHE A 357 24.64 -8.33 3.88
C PHE A 357 24.06 -9.63 4.41
N TYR A 358 22.77 -9.83 4.16
CA TYR A 358 22.15 -11.14 4.28
C TYR A 358 21.28 -11.46 3.06
N LEU A 359 21.23 -12.74 2.69
CA LEU A 359 20.17 -13.28 1.87
C LEU A 359 19.15 -13.96 2.78
N GLY A 360 17.89 -13.67 2.53
CA GLY A 360 16.78 -14.23 3.29
C GLY A 360 15.61 -14.62 2.42
N THR A 361 14.69 -15.36 3.00
CA THR A 361 13.42 -15.74 2.37
C THR A 361 12.28 -15.57 3.37
N ASN A 362 11.06 -15.44 2.87
CA ASN A 362 9.86 -15.51 3.67
C ASN A 362 8.83 -16.41 2.97
N LEU A 363 8.39 -17.46 3.64
CA LEU A 363 7.17 -18.16 3.28
C LEU A 363 6.01 -17.37 3.90
N PHE A 364 4.98 -17.06 3.11
CA PHE A 364 3.85 -16.28 3.61
C PHE A 364 2.50 -16.87 3.25
N PHE A 365 1.55 -16.63 4.14
CA PHE A 365 0.12 -16.83 3.94
C PHE A 365 -0.58 -15.51 4.26
N ASP A 366 -1.32 -14.99 3.29
CA ASP A 366 -2.08 -13.76 3.40
C ASP A 366 -3.56 -14.08 3.20
N THR A 367 -4.44 -13.51 4.03
CA THR A 367 -5.87 -13.79 3.96
C THR A 367 -6.70 -12.60 4.39
N GLY A 368 -7.92 -12.48 3.91
CA GLY A 368 -8.88 -11.49 4.39
C GLY A 368 -10.32 -11.89 4.13
N LEU A 369 -11.23 -11.19 4.78
CA LEU A 369 -12.66 -11.44 4.67
C LEU A 369 -13.45 -10.15 4.82
N ILE A 370 -14.68 -10.19 4.30
CA ILE A 370 -15.70 -9.18 4.54
C ILE A 370 -16.58 -9.68 5.68
N LEU A 371 -16.64 -8.90 6.76
CA LEU A 371 -17.46 -9.17 7.94
C LEU A 371 -18.84 -8.54 7.84
N LYS A 372 -18.93 -7.40 7.15
CA LYS A 372 -20.18 -6.73 6.80
C LYS A 372 -20.07 -6.24 5.36
N PRO A 373 -20.94 -6.68 4.43
CA PRO A 373 -20.93 -6.19 3.07
C PRO A 373 -21.42 -4.74 3.01
N VAL A 374 -20.98 -4.02 1.98
CA VAL A 374 -21.64 -2.80 1.50
C VAL A 374 -23.05 -3.17 1.03
N ASP A 375 -24.06 -2.39 1.41
CA ASP A 375 -25.42 -2.62 0.91
C ASP A 375 -25.51 -2.33 -0.60
N MET A 376 -25.96 -3.31 -1.38
CA MET A 376 -26.15 -3.18 -2.82
C MET A 376 -27.58 -3.55 -3.18
N ASN A 377 -28.37 -2.57 -3.59
CA ASN A 377 -29.72 -2.80 -4.08
C ASN A 377 -29.67 -3.36 -5.52
N LEU A 378 -29.71 -4.69 -5.65
CA LEU A 378 -29.65 -5.37 -6.94
C LEU A 378 -31.03 -5.58 -7.60
N THR A 379 -32.11 -5.04 -7.04
CA THR A 379 -33.50 -5.33 -7.50
C THR A 379 -33.84 -4.73 -8.85
N ASN A 380 -33.19 -3.61 -9.22
CA ASN A 380 -33.44 -2.89 -10.47
C ASN A 380 -32.59 -3.40 -11.65
N LEU A 381 -31.74 -4.40 -11.45
CA LEU A 381 -30.89 -4.94 -12.52
C LEU A 381 -31.68 -5.91 -13.41
N SER A 382 -31.32 -5.92 -14.70
CA SER A 382 -31.80 -6.97 -15.60
C SER A 382 -31.35 -8.35 -15.11
N LEU A 383 -32.13 -9.39 -15.39
CA LEU A 383 -31.76 -10.77 -15.01
C LEU A 383 -30.43 -11.18 -15.65
N ALA A 384 -30.16 -10.71 -16.88
CA ALA A 384 -28.91 -10.96 -17.59
C ALA A 384 -27.71 -10.31 -16.88
N ASP A 385 -27.81 -9.05 -16.48
CA ASP A 385 -26.76 -8.37 -15.73
C ASP A 385 -26.54 -9.01 -14.36
N ARG A 386 -27.63 -9.31 -13.63
CA ARG A 386 -27.54 -9.96 -12.32
C ARG A 386 -26.79 -11.30 -12.42
N ASN A 387 -27.12 -12.14 -13.40
CA ASN A 387 -26.47 -13.44 -13.58
C ASN A 387 -25.02 -13.34 -14.08
N THR A 388 -24.67 -12.25 -14.78
CA THR A 388 -23.33 -12.05 -15.34
C THR A 388 -22.36 -11.47 -14.32
N TYR A 389 -22.82 -10.50 -13.52
CA TYR A 389 -21.94 -9.66 -12.70
C TYR A 389 -22.05 -9.93 -11.20
N PHE A 390 -23.09 -10.63 -10.75
CA PHE A 390 -23.35 -10.80 -9.32
C PHE A 390 -23.63 -12.26 -8.93
N LYS A 391 -23.32 -12.56 -7.69
CA LYS A 391 -23.78 -13.75 -6.95
C LYS A 391 -24.47 -13.30 -5.69
N ASP A 392 -25.21 -14.19 -5.03
CA ASP A 392 -25.68 -13.93 -3.68
C ASP A 392 -24.49 -13.84 -2.72
N TYR A 393 -24.54 -12.89 -1.78
CA TYR A 393 -23.47 -12.71 -0.82
C TYR A 393 -23.43 -13.90 0.15
N ALA A 394 -22.25 -14.50 0.29
CA ALA A 394 -21.98 -15.52 1.29
C ALA A 394 -21.02 -14.96 2.34
N SER A 395 -21.45 -14.92 3.60
CA SER A 395 -20.61 -14.49 4.72
C SER A 395 -19.50 -15.50 5.03
N GLY A 396 -18.41 -15.04 5.64
CA GLY A 396 -17.33 -15.92 6.14
C GLY A 396 -16.45 -16.51 5.03
N GLN A 397 -16.55 -16.00 3.81
CA GLN A 397 -15.67 -16.40 2.71
C GLN A 397 -14.31 -15.71 2.85
N PHE A 398 -13.24 -16.50 2.84
CA PHE A 398 -11.88 -16.01 2.90
C PHE A 398 -11.31 -15.82 1.49
N HIS A 399 -10.71 -14.66 1.29
CA HIS A 399 -9.88 -14.29 0.16
C HIS A 399 -8.43 -14.56 0.54
N SER A 400 -7.87 -15.68 0.09
CA SER A 400 -6.58 -16.18 0.57
C SER A 400 -5.57 -16.37 -0.55
N ALA A 401 -4.31 -16.14 -0.20
CA ALA A 401 -3.16 -16.39 -1.05
C ALA A 401 -1.96 -16.89 -0.22
N ALA A 402 -1.07 -17.61 -0.87
CA ALA A 402 0.21 -17.97 -0.28
C ALA A 402 1.34 -17.76 -1.28
N GLY A 403 2.56 -17.63 -0.76
CA GLY A 403 3.69 -17.33 -1.60
C GLY A 403 5.02 -17.39 -0.90
N LEU A 404 6.05 -17.02 -1.66
CA LEU A 404 7.44 -17.01 -1.23
C LEU A 404 8.07 -15.69 -1.65
N GLY A 405 8.97 -15.16 -0.83
CA GLY A 405 9.80 -14.03 -1.19
C GLY A 405 11.29 -14.29 -1.05
N LEU A 406 12.08 -13.55 -1.83
CA LEU A 406 13.53 -13.45 -1.72
C LEU A 406 13.89 -12.06 -1.21
N LYS A 407 14.81 -12.02 -0.24
CA LYS A 407 15.24 -10.81 0.46
C LYS A 407 16.74 -10.64 0.35
N ILE A 408 17.18 -9.43 0.03
CA ILE A 408 18.58 -9.01 0.16
C ILE A 408 18.61 -7.88 1.18
N GLY A 409 19.11 -8.18 2.36
CA GLY A 409 19.31 -7.19 3.41
C GLY A 409 20.70 -6.59 3.37
N TRP A 410 20.78 -5.30 3.66
CA TRP A 410 22.00 -4.52 3.76
C TRP A 410 21.98 -3.74 5.08
N ASN A 411 22.96 -4.01 5.94
CA ASN A 411 23.14 -3.45 7.29
C ASN A 411 21.86 -3.47 8.13
N GLU A 412 21.05 -4.50 7.93
CA GLU A 412 19.78 -4.80 8.61
C GLU A 412 18.66 -3.75 8.46
N ASN A 413 18.96 -2.54 8.01
CA ASN A 413 18.03 -1.42 7.92
C ASN A 413 17.46 -1.23 6.51
N PHE A 414 18.08 -1.82 5.49
CA PHE A 414 17.62 -1.74 4.12
C PHE A 414 17.42 -3.14 3.55
N VAL A 415 16.20 -3.46 3.13
CA VAL A 415 15.86 -4.78 2.58
C VAL A 415 15.26 -4.60 1.20
N ILE A 416 15.86 -5.21 0.19
CA ILE A 416 15.24 -5.37 -1.14
C ILE A 416 14.43 -6.65 -1.10
N SER A 417 13.20 -6.58 -1.59
CA SER A 417 12.20 -7.64 -1.52
C SER A 417 11.66 -7.98 -2.89
N ALA A 418 11.67 -9.26 -3.24
CA ALA A 418 10.96 -9.82 -4.39
C ALA A 418 9.99 -10.90 -3.91
N ASP A 419 8.71 -10.59 -3.87
CA ASP A 419 7.65 -11.46 -3.36
C ASP A 419 6.76 -11.97 -4.50
N PHE A 420 6.49 -13.27 -4.54
CA PHE A 420 5.54 -13.89 -5.45
C PHE A 420 4.41 -14.53 -4.65
N GLY A 421 3.16 -14.13 -4.92
CA GLY A 421 1.96 -14.68 -4.28
C GLY A 421 1.02 -15.30 -5.30
N LYS A 422 0.33 -16.38 -4.92
CA LYS A 422 -0.69 -17.06 -5.71
C LYS A 422 -2.01 -17.07 -4.95
N ALA A 423 -3.06 -16.55 -5.58
CA ALA A 423 -4.42 -16.60 -5.06
C ALA A 423 -4.95 -18.04 -5.08
N PHE A 424 -5.75 -18.41 -4.07
CA PHE A 424 -6.34 -19.75 -3.99
C PHE A 424 -7.63 -19.87 -4.81
N ASP A 425 -8.33 -18.77 -5.02
CA ASP A 425 -9.53 -18.70 -5.86
C ASP A 425 -9.29 -17.79 -7.09
N LYS A 426 -9.76 -18.22 -8.25
CA LYS A 426 -9.63 -17.45 -9.51
C LYS A 426 -10.44 -16.16 -9.51
N GLN A 427 -11.49 -16.07 -8.71
CA GLN A 427 -12.27 -14.85 -8.51
C GLN A 427 -11.47 -13.74 -7.82
N ASP A 428 -10.32 -14.06 -7.23
CA ASP A 428 -9.39 -13.11 -6.62
C ASP A 428 -8.19 -12.77 -7.49
N GLY A 429 -8.13 -13.35 -8.71
CA GLY A 429 -6.97 -13.28 -9.59
C GLY A 429 -6.22 -14.61 -9.64
N GLU A 430 -5.04 -14.59 -10.28
CA GLU A 430 -4.22 -15.79 -10.44
C GLU A 430 -2.94 -15.72 -9.59
N LYS A 431 -2.18 -14.62 -9.72
CA LYS A 431 -0.87 -14.43 -9.11
C LYS A 431 -0.46 -12.97 -9.11
N GLY A 432 0.46 -12.62 -8.21
CA GLY A 432 1.07 -11.31 -8.10
C GLY A 432 2.57 -11.41 -7.86
N PHE A 433 3.33 -10.50 -8.46
CA PHE A 433 4.76 -10.36 -8.26
C PHE A 433 5.06 -8.92 -7.85
N TYR A 434 5.88 -8.77 -6.80
CA TYR A 434 6.14 -7.48 -6.17
C TYR A 434 7.64 -7.35 -5.89
N LEU A 435 8.30 -6.42 -6.58
CA LEU A 435 9.66 -6.00 -6.29
C LEU A 435 9.59 -4.66 -5.55
N GLY A 436 10.30 -4.53 -4.43
CA GLY A 436 10.30 -3.29 -3.65
C GLY A 436 11.24 -3.34 -2.46
N LEU A 437 10.91 -2.55 -1.44
CA LEU A 437 11.70 -2.40 -0.24
C LEU A 437 10.94 -2.92 0.98
N ASN A 438 11.70 -3.38 1.98
CA ASN A 438 11.25 -3.88 3.28
C ASN A 438 10.44 -5.18 3.23
N TYR A 439 10.27 -5.80 4.39
CA TYR A 439 9.20 -6.79 4.58
C TYR A 439 7.83 -6.11 4.54
N LEU A 440 6.76 -6.90 4.45
CA LEU A 440 5.40 -6.36 4.35
C LEU A 440 5.01 -5.48 5.54
N PHE A 441 5.42 -5.86 6.76
CA PHE A 441 5.07 -5.18 8.01
C PHE A 441 6.11 -5.37 9.11
#